data_AF-G2ZYV3-F1
#
_entry.id   AF-G2ZYV3-F1
#
_cell.length_a   1.000
_cell.length_b   1.000
_cell.length_c   1.000
_cell.angle_alpha   90.00
_cell.angle_beta   90.00
_cell.angle_gamma   90.00
#
_symmetry.space_group_name_H-M   'P 1'
#
loop_
_entity.id
_entity.type
_entity.pdbx_description
1 polymer ?
#
loop_
_entity_poly.entity_id
_entity_poly.type
_entity_poly.pdbx_seq_one_letter_code
_entity_poly.pdbx_strand_id
1 'polypeptide(L)' 'MAGKSPEATRRAGQTIARHLATLETTPTIGRPFAELPEWRELVIEFGDSGYVALYRHEPADDAVYVLAFRHQKEAGY' A
#
# COMPACT_ATOMS: atom_id res chain seq x y z
N MET A 1 27.16 6.52 -5.56
CA MET A 1 25.89 5.82 -5.83
C MET A 1 25.79 4.66 -4.84
N ALA A 2 24.97 4.78 -3.80
CA ALA A 2 24.81 3.72 -2.81
C ALA A 2 23.96 2.60 -3.41
N GLY A 3 24.56 1.43 -3.64
CA GLY A 3 23.82 0.24 -4.04
C GLY A 3 22.76 -0.08 -3.00
N LYS A 4 21.52 -0.33 -3.44
CA LYS A 4 20.43 -0.78 -2.57
C LYS A 4 20.91 -2.05 -1.84
N SER A 5 21.14 -1.96 -0.52
CA SER A 5 21.56 -3.13 0.25
C SER A 5 20.47 -4.19 0.18
N PRO A 6 20.78 -5.46 -0.12
CA PRO A 6 19.80 -6.54 -0.19
C PRO A 6 18.93 -6.65 1.07
N GLU A 7 19.46 -6.29 2.25
CA GLU A 7 18.65 -6.27 3.47
C GLU A 7 17.61 -5.15 3.48
N ALA A 8 17.90 -3.99 2.91
CA ALA A 8 16.93 -2.90 2.81
C ALA A 8 15.75 -3.29 1.91
N THR A 9 16.01 -3.95 0.78
CA THR A 9 14.96 -4.49 -0.09
C THR A 9 14.13 -5.55 0.62
N ARG A 10 14.76 -6.45 1.39
CA ARG A 10 14.05 -7.47 2.17
C ARG A 10 13.15 -6.86 3.23
N ARG A 11 13.66 -5.88 3.98
CA ARG A 11 12.88 -5.16 4.99
C ARG A 11 11.71 -4.41 4.38
N ALA A 12 11.90 -3.77 3.23
CA ALA A 12 10.81 -3.11 2.50
C ALA A 12 9.69 -4.11 2.18
N GLY A 13 10.04 -5.26 1.59
CA GLY A 13 9.06 -6.31 1.25
C GLY A 13 8.30 -6.83 2.47
N GLN A 14 8.98 -7.05 3.59
CA GLN A 14 8.33 -7.49 4.84
C GLN A 14 7.38 -6.43 5.40
N THR A 15 7.77 -5.15 5.40
CA THR A 15 6.91 -4.06 5.85
C THR A 15 5.67 -3.92 4.97
N ILE A 16 5.85 -4.01 3.65
CA ILE A 16 4.75 -3.95 2.67
C ILE A 16 3.79 -5.12 2.89
N ALA A 17 4.30 -6.35 2.95
CA ALA A 17 3.49 -7.55 3.15
C ALA A 17 2.67 -7.47 4.45
N ARG A 18 3.28 -7.00 5.54
CA ARG A 18 2.59 -6.82 6.83
C ARG A 18 1.45 -5.81 6.71
N HIS A 19 1.64 -4.69 6.04
CA HIS A 19 0.57 -3.70 5.85
C HIS A 19 -0.54 -4.23 4.96
N LEU A 20 -0.20 -4.89 3.85
CA LEU A 20 -1.22 -5.50 2.98
C LEU A 20 -2.04 -6.57 3.71
N ALA A 21 -1.42 -7.38 4.58
CA ALA A 21 -2.14 -8.36 5.40
C ALA A 21 -3.16 -7.72 6.35
N THR A 22 -2.97 -6.48 6.80
CA THR A 22 -3.98 -5.80 7.63
C THR A 22 -5.28 -5.48 6.87
N LEU A 23 -5.23 -5.47 5.54
CA LEU A 23 -6.42 -5.27 4.70
C LEU A 23 -7.39 -6.45 4.76
N GLU A 24 -6.91 -7.66 5.13
CA GLU A 24 -7.76 -8.83 5.34
C GLU A 24 -8.73 -8.63 6.52
N THR A 25 -8.29 -7.95 7.57
CA THR A 25 -9.11 -7.74 8.78
C THR A 25 -9.73 -6.35 8.84
N THR A 26 -9.14 -5.37 8.16
CA THR A 26 -9.58 -3.97 8.25
C THR A 26 -9.43 -3.27 6.90
N PRO A 27 -10.24 -3.63 5.90
CA PRO A 27 -10.15 -3.07 4.54
C PRO A 27 -10.55 -1.59 4.47
N THR A 28 -11.03 -0.98 5.56
CA THR A 28 -11.47 0.42 5.61
C THR A 28 -10.39 1.39 6.10
N ILE A 29 -9.19 0.90 6.49
CA ILE A 29 -8.10 1.74 7.02
C ILE A 29 -7.52 2.72 5.99
N GLY A 30 -7.67 2.42 4.70
CA GLY A 30 -7.14 3.26 3.64
C GLY A 30 -8.02 4.49 3.45
N ARG A 31 -7.37 5.59 3.03
CA ARG A 31 -8.03 6.85 2.74
C ARG A 31 -8.87 6.69 1.47
N PRO A 32 -10.20 6.88 1.51
CA PRO A 32 -11.05 6.81 0.33
C PRO A 32 -10.82 8.00 -0.60
N PHE A 33 -11.03 7.78 -1.90
CA PHE A 33 -11.05 8.84 -2.89
C PHE A 33 -12.38 9.58 -2.82
N ALA A 34 -12.35 10.91 -2.91
CA ALA A 34 -13.56 11.72 -2.81
C ALA A 34 -14.55 11.44 -3.96
N GLU A 35 -14.03 11.20 -5.16
CA GLU A 35 -14.82 10.96 -6.37
C GLU A 35 -15.19 9.48 -6.56
N LEU A 36 -14.41 8.57 -5.96
CA LEU A 36 -14.54 7.10 -6.08
C LEU A 36 -14.35 6.45 -4.69
N PRO A 37 -15.37 6.45 -3.82
CA PRO A 37 -15.26 5.97 -2.44
C PRO A 37 -14.90 4.48 -2.30
N GLU A 38 -15.11 3.69 -3.36
CA GLU A 38 -14.68 2.31 -3.48
C GLU A 38 -13.15 2.16 -3.57
N TRP A 39 -12.45 3.20 -4.04
CA TRP A 39 -11.01 3.23 -4.18
C TRP A 39 -10.38 3.87 -2.95
N ARG A 40 -9.31 3.23 -2.48
CA ARG A 40 -8.62 3.61 -1.25
C ARG A 40 -7.13 3.58 -1.46
N GLU A 41 -6.46 4.55 -0.85
CA GLU A 41 -5.00 4.55 -0.74
C GLU A 41 -4.58 4.12 0.66
N LEU A 42 -3.74 3.09 0.72
CA LEU A 42 -2.99 2.72 1.91
C LEU A 42 -1.59 3.30 1.81
N VAL A 43 -1.27 4.21 2.72
CA VAL A 43 0.09 4.71 2.90
C VAL A 43 0.86 3.73 3.78
N ILE A 44 2.01 3.27 3.29
CA ILE A 44 2.90 2.32 3.96
C ILE A 44 4.21 3.05 4.25
N GLU A 45 4.41 3.42 5.51
CA GLU A 45 5.62 4.12 5.93
C GLU A 45 6.85 3.20 5.88
N PHE A 46 7.89 3.62 5.17
CA PHE A 46 9.16 2.88 5.09
C PHE A 46 10.30 3.81 4.65
N GLY A 47 11.37 3.90 5.44
CA GLY A 47 12.49 4.79 5.14
C GLY A 47 12.03 6.25 5.03
N ASP A 48 12.58 6.99 4.07
CA ASP A 48 12.37 8.45 3.96
C ASP A 48 11.08 8.86 3.24
N SER A 49 10.38 7.93 2.59
CA SER A 49 9.20 8.26 1.78
C SER A 49 8.17 7.13 1.62
N GLY A 50 8.44 5.90 2.04
CA GLY A 50 7.42 4.85 1.99
C GLY A 50 6.84 4.51 0.61
N TYR A 51 5.70 3.82 0.65
CA TYR A 51 4.97 3.30 -0.51
C TYR A 51 3.48 3.59 -0.38
N VAL A 52 2.77 3.52 -1.51
CA VAL A 52 1.32 3.65 -1.58
C VAL A 52 0.75 2.46 -2.33
N ALA A 53 -0.22 1.79 -1.73
CA ALA A 53 -1.06 0.81 -2.39
C ALA A 53 -2.43 1.43 -2.68
N LEU A 54 -2.80 1.48 -3.96
CA LEU A 54 -4.16 1.74 -4.38
C LEU A 54 -4.91 0.41 -4.38
N TYR A 55 -6.02 0.34 -3.66
CA TYR A 55 -6.82 -0.86 -3.59
C TYR A 55 -8.32 -0.54 -3.58
N ARG A 56 -9.13 -1.56 -3.85
CA ARG A 56 -10.58 -1.54 -3.61
C ARG A 56 -10.96 -2.72 -2.74
N HIS A 57 -11.96 -2.51 -1.89
CA HIS A 57 -12.59 -3.57 -1.12
C HIS A 57 -13.90 -3.96 -1.80
N GLU A 58 -14.10 -5.24 -2.08
CA GLU A 58 -15.31 -5.81 -2.65
C GLU A 58 -16.04 -6.64 -1.57
N PRO A 59 -17.05 -6.07 -0.89
CA PRO A 59 -17.74 -6.76 0.20
C PRO A 59 -18.49 -8.01 -0.25
N ALA A 60 -18.89 -8.09 -1.53
CA ALA A 60 -19.60 -9.26 -2.06
C ALA A 60 -18.71 -10.52 -2.10
N ASP A 61 -17.42 -10.32 -2.32
CA ASP A 61 -16.42 -11.39 -2.41
C ASP A 61 -15.58 -11.52 -1.13
N ASP A 62 -15.80 -10.66 -0.13
CA ASP A 62 -14.94 -10.48 1.04
C ASP A 62 -13.45 -10.35 0.66
N ALA A 63 -13.20 -9.57 -0.39
CA ALA A 63 -11.90 -9.53 -1.06
C ALA A 63 -11.36 -8.11 -1.21
N VAL A 64 -10.03 -8.00 -1.13
CA VAL A 64 -9.30 -6.76 -1.39
C VAL A 64 -8.46 -6.92 -2.65
N TYR A 65 -8.68 -6.03 -3.62
CA TYR A 65 -7.92 -6.01 -4.87
C TYR A 65 -6.93 -4.86 -4.84
N VAL A 66 -5.64 -5.16 -4.89
CA VAL A 66 -4.58 -4.17 -5.08
C VAL A 66 -4.51 -3.80 -6.56
N LEU A 67 -4.88 -2.57 -6.89
CA LEU A 67 -4.96 -2.07 -8.26
C LEU A 67 -3.61 -1.52 -8.75
N ALA A 68 -2.87 -0.86 -7.85
CA ALA A 68 -1.55 -0.34 -8.13
C ALA A 68 -0.72 -0.28 -6.85
N PHE A 69 0.60 -0.41 -7.00
CA PHE A 69 1.56 -0.28 -5.92
C PHE A 69 2.75 0.53 -6.41
N ARG A 70 3.06 1.64 -5.72
CA ARG A 70 4.04 2.64 -6.17
C ARG A 70 4.79 3.24 -4.99
N HIS A 71 6.01 3.72 -5.24
CA HIS A 71 6.74 4.50 -4.24
C HIS A 71 6.11 5.89 -4.09
N GLN A 72 6.07 6.51 -2.91
CA GLN A 72 5.38 7.82 -2.76
C GLN A 72 5.94 8.90 -3.70
N LYS A 73 7.26 8.91 -3.92
CA LYS A 73 7.92 9.83 -4.86
C LYS A 73 7.45 9.68 -6.32
N GLU A 74 6.93 8.51 -6.69
CA GLU A 74 6.38 8.22 -8.02
C GLU A 74 4.86 8.46 -8.07
N ALA A 75 4.21 8.50 -6.90
CA ALA A 75 2.78 8.74 -6.74
C ALA A 75 2.40 10.23 -6.79
N GLY A 76 3.39 11.14 -6.85
CA GLY A 76 3.17 12.58 -6.87
C GLY A 76 2.90 13.21 -5.49
N TYR A 77 3.34 12.53 -4.43
CA TYR A 77 3.32 13.05 -3.05
C TYR A 77 4.52 13.97 -2.77
#